data_AF-A0A7D9J0N3-F1
#
_entry.id   AF-A0A7D9J0N3-F1
#
_cell.length_a   1.000
_cell.length_b   1.000
_cell.length_c   1.000
_cell.angle_alpha   90.00
_cell.angle_beta   90.00
_cell.angle_gamma   90.00
#
_symmetry.space_group_name_H-M   'P 1'
#
loop_
_entity.id
_entity.type
_entity.pdbx_description
1 polymer ?
#
loop_
_entity_poly.entity_id
_entity_poly.type
_entity_poly.pdbx_seq_one_letter_code
_entity_poly.pdbx_strand_id
1 'polypeptide(L)'
;METAFKQFEKRINALQELDQNGESGFAREFQALRQTSFKYKAKGNTAYATKAGECPVNRAKNRFKDILPFDYSRVTLPSTDDDNSDYINANFVQGVDGEKVYIASQGPLPHTVNDFWRMLWAYKVKVVVMLCREDENGKKKCQRYWCESDEEKLNFGGIIVRT
;
A
#
# COMPACT_ATOMS: atom_id res chain seq x y z
N MET A 1 11.82 26.07 16.99
CA MET A 1 11.01 24.82 17.05
C MET A 1 9.61 25.11 17.58
N GLU A 2 9.47 25.76 18.75
CA GLU A 2 8.17 26.13 19.34
C GLU A 2 7.28 27.01 18.41
N THR A 3 7.89 27.91 17.64
CA THR A 3 7.15 28.75 16.67
C THR A 3 6.51 27.94 15.54
N ALA A 4 7.17 26.88 15.07
CA ALA A 4 6.65 26.05 13.98
C ALA A 4 5.45 25.21 14.45
N PHE A 5 5.51 24.67 15.68
CA PHE A 5 4.39 23.96 16.28
C PHE A 5 3.17 24.87 16.48
N LYS A 6 3.36 26.08 17.03
CA LYS A 6 2.27 27.06 17.17
C LYS A 6 1.66 27.47 15.83
N GLN A 7 2.48 27.63 14.79
CA GLN A 7 1.99 27.90 13.43
C GLN A 7 1.20 26.71 12.87
N PHE A 8 1.65 25.48 13.11
CA PHE A 8 0.93 24.28 12.71
C PHE A 8 -0.44 24.17 13.40
N GLU A 9 -0.50 24.35 14.72
CA GLU A 9 -1.76 24.36 15.47
C GLU A 9 -2.73 25.43 14.95
N LYS A 10 -2.23 26.65 14.73
CA LYS A 10 -3.04 27.73 14.15
C LYS A 10 -3.62 27.35 12.79
N ARG A 11 -2.82 26.71 11.92
CA ARG A 11 -3.29 26.24 10.61
C ARG A 11 -4.33 25.13 10.74
N ILE A 12 -4.12 24.16 11.63
CA ILE A 12 -5.08 23.06 11.85
C ILE A 12 -6.43 23.61 12.29
N ASN A 13 -6.45 24.54 13.25
CA ASN A 13 -7.69 25.17 13.69
C ASN A 13 -8.39 25.91 12.54
N ALA A 14 -7.64 26.67 11.74
CA ALA A 14 -8.19 27.36 10.58
C ALA A 14 -8.75 26.41 9.50
N LEU A 15 -8.17 25.20 9.34
CA LEU A 15 -8.68 24.20 8.39
C LEU A 15 -9.97 23.50 8.87
N GLN A 16 -10.27 23.54 10.16
CA GLN A 16 -11.52 23.01 10.73
C GLN A 16 -12.71 23.93 10.52
N GLU A 17 -12.48 25.24 10.45
CA GLU A 17 -13.54 26.23 10.24
C GLU A 17 -14.23 26.02 8.89
N LEU A 18 -15.56 26.17 8.89
CA LEU A 18 -16.39 26.06 7.69
C LEU A 18 -16.49 27.42 6.99
N ASP A 19 -16.42 27.41 5.67
CA ASP A 19 -16.66 28.59 4.86
C ASP A 19 -18.17 28.88 4.69
N GLN A 20 -18.48 29.91 3.91
CA GLN A 20 -19.86 30.32 3.60
C GLN A 20 -20.70 29.24 2.89
N ASN A 21 -20.07 28.22 2.32
CA ASN A 21 -20.72 27.08 1.67
C ASN A 21 -20.81 25.86 2.61
N GLY A 22 -20.35 25.98 3.86
CA GLY A 22 -20.31 24.88 4.82
C GLY A 22 -19.15 23.90 4.59
N GLU A 23 -18.12 24.28 3.83
CA GLU A 23 -16.98 23.42 3.53
C GLU A 23 -15.75 23.77 4.37
N SER A 24 -15.10 22.75 4.96
CA SER A 24 -13.87 22.94 5.74
C SER A 24 -12.64 23.10 4.85
N GLY A 25 -11.58 23.69 5.38
CA GLY A 25 -10.28 23.71 4.71
C GLY A 25 -9.73 22.31 4.40
N PHE A 26 -9.96 21.34 5.29
CA PHE A 26 -9.57 19.94 5.03
C PHE A 26 -10.29 19.32 3.84
N ALA A 27 -11.60 19.57 3.70
CA ALA A 27 -12.37 19.06 2.58
C ALA A 27 -11.84 19.60 1.24
N ARG A 28 -11.53 20.90 1.20
CA ARG A 28 -10.96 21.57 0.02
C ARG A 28 -9.57 21.02 -0.33
N GLU A 29 -8.66 20.92 0.63
CA GLU A 29 -7.32 20.37 0.39
C GLU A 29 -7.38 18.90 -0.06
N PHE A 30 -8.26 18.09 0.54
CA PHE A 30 -8.49 16.71 0.11
C PHE A 30 -9.05 16.62 -1.32
N GLN A 31 -9.99 17.49 -1.68
CA GLN A 31 -10.53 17.54 -3.04
C GLN A 31 -9.45 17.90 -4.07
N ALA A 32 -8.55 18.84 -3.74
CA ALA A 32 -7.42 19.19 -4.59
C ALA A 32 -6.46 18.00 -4.81
N LEU A 33 -6.17 17.22 -3.74
CA LEU A 33 -5.39 15.98 -3.85
C LEU A 33 -6.08 14.93 -4.73
N ARG A 34 -7.41 14.80 -4.62
CA ARG A 34 -8.20 13.90 -5.44
C ARG A 34 -8.14 14.28 -6.92
N GLN A 35 -8.29 15.57 -7.24
CA GLN A 35 -8.15 16.07 -8.62
C GLN A 35 -6.74 15.81 -9.18
N THR A 36 -5.72 15.99 -8.35
CA THR A 36 -4.32 15.70 -8.73
C THR A 36 -4.11 14.21 -9.01
N SER A 37 -4.66 13.34 -8.16
CA SER A 37 -4.61 11.89 -8.36
C SER A 37 -5.29 11.44 -9.67
N PHE A 38 -6.37 12.11 -10.09
CA PHE A 38 -6.98 11.84 -11.40
C PHE A 38 -6.06 12.22 -12.56
N LYS A 39 -5.30 13.32 -12.44
CA LYS A 39 -4.32 13.73 -13.47
C LYS A 39 -3.16 12.75 -13.58
N TYR A 40 -2.76 12.10 -12.48
CA TYR A 40 -1.73 11.04 -12.54
C TYR A 40 -2.19 9.83 -13.34
N LYS A 41 -3.48 9.45 -13.23
CA LYS A 41 -4.08 8.35 -13.99
C LYS A 41 -4.55 8.75 -15.39
N ALA A 42 -4.33 9.99 -15.82
CA ALA A 42 -4.80 10.47 -17.11
C ALA A 42 -4.09 9.76 -18.27
N LYS A 43 -4.85 9.44 -19.33
CA LYS A 43 -4.31 8.79 -20.53
C LYS A 43 -3.18 9.64 -21.12
N GLY A 44 -2.03 9.02 -21.34
CA GLY A 44 -0.82 9.68 -21.86
C GLY A 44 0.18 10.12 -20.78
N ASN A 45 -0.19 10.09 -19.50
CA ASN A 45 0.76 10.32 -18.41
C ASN A 45 1.56 9.04 -18.13
N THR A 46 2.79 8.98 -18.65
CA THR A 46 3.67 7.81 -18.50
C THR A 46 4.48 7.81 -17.21
N ALA A 47 4.60 8.96 -16.54
CA ALA A 47 5.37 9.08 -15.29
C ALA A 47 4.74 8.28 -14.14
N TYR A 48 3.42 8.08 -14.18
CA TYR A 48 2.64 7.35 -13.17
C TYR A 48 1.93 6.13 -13.79
N ALA A 49 2.55 5.51 -14.79
CA ALA A 49 1.97 4.33 -15.44
C ALA A 49 1.84 3.15 -14.46
N THR A 50 0.88 2.27 -14.72
CA THR A 50 0.58 1.07 -13.91
C THR A 50 0.59 -0.20 -14.77
N LYS A 51 1.44 -0.23 -15.80
CA LYS A 51 1.43 -1.26 -16.86
C LYS A 51 1.63 -2.66 -16.29
N ALA A 52 2.50 -2.81 -15.29
CA ALA A 52 2.72 -4.11 -14.66
C ALA A 52 1.44 -4.64 -14.00
N GLY A 53 0.68 -3.77 -13.32
CA GLY A 53 -0.59 -4.14 -12.68
C GLY A 53 -1.75 -4.34 -13.65
N GLU A 54 -1.72 -3.67 -14.81
CA GLU A 54 -2.71 -3.82 -15.88
C GLU A 54 -2.50 -5.07 -16.74
N CYS A 55 -1.28 -5.63 -16.72
CA CYS A 55 -0.90 -6.81 -17.48
C CYS A 55 -1.86 -7.98 -17.19
N PRO A 56 -2.44 -8.64 -18.20
CA PRO A 56 -3.45 -9.68 -18.01
C PRO A 56 -3.07 -10.77 -16.99
N VAL A 57 -1.80 -11.19 -16.98
CA VAL A 57 -1.29 -12.22 -16.06
C VAL A 57 -1.26 -11.76 -14.59
N ASN A 58 -1.19 -10.45 -14.34
CA ASN A 58 -1.12 -9.87 -13.00
C ASN A 58 -2.47 -9.37 -12.48
N ARG A 59 -3.50 -9.27 -13.33
CA ARG A 59 -4.82 -8.72 -12.94
C ARG A 59 -5.44 -9.45 -11.75
N ALA A 60 -5.28 -10.77 -11.71
CA ALA A 60 -5.79 -11.59 -10.61
C ALA A 60 -5.07 -11.31 -9.28
N LYS A 61 -3.85 -10.78 -9.31
CA LYS A 61 -3.05 -10.45 -8.11
C LYS A 61 -3.47 -9.13 -7.45
N ASN A 62 -4.39 -8.37 -8.04
CA ASN A 62 -4.90 -7.10 -7.51
C ASN A 62 -6.23 -7.29 -6.78
N ARG A 63 -6.30 -6.85 -5.52
CA ARG A 63 -7.54 -6.90 -4.73
C ARG A 63 -8.63 -5.99 -5.29
N PHE A 64 -8.24 -4.83 -5.81
CA PHE A 64 -9.13 -3.86 -6.42
C PHE A 64 -8.64 -3.53 -7.83
N LYS A 65 -9.57 -3.46 -8.79
CA LYS A 65 -9.25 -3.23 -10.21
C LYS A 65 -8.70 -1.82 -10.47
N ASP A 66 -9.04 -0.87 -9.61
CA ASP A 66 -8.72 0.55 -9.71
C ASP A 66 -7.55 0.99 -8.81
N ILE A 67 -7.00 0.07 -8.02
CA ILE A 67 -5.85 0.28 -7.13
C ILE A 67 -4.69 -0.57 -7.62
N LEU A 68 -3.85 0.03 -8.46
CA LEU A 68 -2.69 -0.60 -9.08
C LEU A 68 -1.41 0.15 -8.67
N PRO A 69 -0.28 -0.57 -8.53
CA PRO A 69 0.97 0.05 -8.13
C PRO A 69 1.57 0.84 -9.30
N PHE A 70 2.12 2.02 -9.02
CA PHE A 70 2.86 2.77 -10.03
C PHE A 70 4.16 2.06 -10.40
N ASP A 71 4.45 1.95 -11.70
CA ASP A 71 5.59 1.20 -12.22
C ASP A 71 6.94 1.72 -11.70
N TYR A 72 7.09 3.04 -11.54
CA TYR A 72 8.37 3.65 -11.14
C TYR A 72 8.77 3.38 -9.67
N SER A 73 7.80 3.04 -8.82
CA SER A 73 8.04 2.81 -7.39
C SER A 73 7.55 1.44 -6.93
N ARG A 74 7.05 0.58 -7.82
CA ARG A 74 6.56 -0.74 -7.45
C ARG A 74 7.68 -1.58 -6.84
N VAL A 75 7.30 -2.48 -5.94
CA VAL A 75 8.20 -3.51 -5.45
C VAL A 75 8.31 -4.61 -6.52
N THR A 76 9.54 -5.01 -6.84
CA THR A 76 9.84 -6.12 -7.75
C THR A 76 10.24 -7.34 -6.94
N LEU A 77 9.58 -8.47 -7.14
CA LEU A 77 9.97 -9.73 -6.52
C LEU A 77 11.17 -10.35 -7.27
N PRO A 78 12.17 -10.90 -6.55
CA PRO A 78 13.20 -11.69 -7.19
C PRO A 78 12.59 -12.97 -7.77
N SER A 79 13.10 -13.43 -8.92
CA SER A 79 12.75 -14.72 -9.50
C SER A 79 13.17 -15.86 -8.57
N THR A 80 12.38 -16.93 -8.58
CA THR A 80 12.62 -18.17 -7.85
C THR A 80 12.48 -19.35 -8.80
N ASP A 81 13.00 -20.51 -8.42
CA ASP A 81 12.92 -21.74 -9.25
C ASP A 81 11.47 -22.12 -9.57
N ASP A 82 10.55 -21.87 -8.63
CA ASP A 82 9.13 -22.23 -8.74
C ASP A 82 8.21 -21.10 -9.25
N ASP A 83 8.67 -19.84 -9.22
CA ASP A 83 7.89 -18.69 -9.68
C ASP A 83 8.78 -17.57 -10.24
N ASN A 84 8.51 -17.23 -11.50
CA ASN A 84 9.20 -16.20 -12.27
C ASN A 84 8.45 -14.86 -12.31
N SER A 85 7.31 -14.74 -11.62
CA SER A 85 6.58 -13.48 -11.51
C SER A 85 7.33 -12.48 -10.62
N ASP A 86 7.64 -11.32 -11.18
CA ASP A 86 8.24 -10.20 -10.43
C ASP A 86 7.19 -9.29 -9.77
N TYR A 87 5.90 -9.63 -9.90
CA TYR A 87 4.80 -8.72 -9.59
C TYR A 87 4.19 -8.98 -8.21
N ILE A 88 4.09 -7.89 -7.45
CA ILE A 88 3.23 -7.78 -6.27
C ILE A 88 2.59 -6.38 -6.26
N ASN A 89 1.35 -6.27 -5.78
CA ASN A 89 0.69 -4.97 -5.61
C ASN A 89 1.24 -4.27 -4.35
N ALA A 90 2.39 -3.60 -4.53
CA ALA A 90 3.08 -2.84 -3.50
C ALA A 90 3.97 -1.75 -4.12
N ASN A 91 4.16 -0.65 -3.40
CA ASN A 91 5.07 0.43 -3.77
C ASN A 91 5.99 0.80 -2.59
N PHE A 92 7.22 1.19 -2.93
CA PHE A 92 8.09 1.89 -1.98
C PHE A 92 7.56 3.30 -1.71
N VAL A 93 7.57 3.70 -0.45
CA VAL A 93 7.23 5.05 0.01
C VAL A 93 8.41 5.62 0.77
N GLN A 94 8.72 6.89 0.49
CA GLN A 94 9.89 7.55 1.05
C GLN A 94 9.68 7.95 2.53
N GLY A 95 10.75 7.84 3.31
CA GLY A 95 10.87 8.37 4.66
C GLY A 95 11.21 9.86 4.67
N VAL A 96 11.45 10.39 5.86
CA VAL A 96 11.75 11.82 6.10
C VAL A 96 13.05 12.26 5.41
N ASP A 97 14.00 11.34 5.28
CA ASP A 97 15.30 11.52 4.63
C ASP A 97 15.25 11.29 3.10
N GLY A 98 14.08 10.96 2.55
CA GLY A 98 13.91 10.64 1.13
C GLY A 98 14.29 9.19 0.77
N GLU A 99 14.78 8.41 1.72
CA GLU A 99 15.10 6.99 1.52
C GLU A 99 13.82 6.16 1.42
N LYS A 100 13.87 5.03 0.71
CA LYS A 100 12.73 4.10 0.57
C LYS A 100 12.55 3.28 1.86
N VAL A 101 11.99 3.91 2.89
CA VAL A 101 11.87 3.32 4.23
C VAL A 101 10.65 2.40 4.36
N TYR A 102 9.58 2.65 3.59
CA TYR A 102 8.33 1.91 3.74
C TYR A 102 7.96 1.16 2.45
N ILE A 103 7.25 0.04 2.64
CA ILE A 103 6.52 -0.64 1.58
C ILE A 103 5.04 -0.55 1.90
N ALA A 104 4.29 0.18 1.07
CA ALA A 104 2.83 0.18 1.11
C ALA A 104 2.32 -0.92 0.19
N SER A 105 1.59 -1.90 0.73
CA SER A 105 1.04 -3.04 -0.02
C SER A 105 -0.43 -3.27 0.32
N GLN A 106 -1.17 -3.89 -0.60
CA GLN A 106 -2.53 -4.37 -0.31
C GLN A 106 -2.50 -5.50 0.75
N GLY A 107 -3.62 -5.70 1.45
CA GLY A 107 -3.81 -6.94 2.23
C GLY A 107 -3.79 -8.15 1.29
N PRO A 108 -2.92 -9.17 1.50
CA PRO A 108 -2.74 -10.26 0.55
C PRO A 108 -4.04 -11.01 0.29
N LEU A 109 -4.20 -11.46 -0.96
CA LEU A 109 -5.21 -12.42 -1.40
C LEU A 109 -4.74 -13.85 -1.13
N PRO A 110 -5.64 -14.85 -1.07
CA PRO A 110 -5.28 -16.26 -0.87
C PRO A 110 -4.14 -16.75 -1.76
N HIS A 111 -4.18 -16.43 -3.05
CA HIS A 111 -3.16 -16.82 -4.04
C HIS A 111 -1.96 -15.87 -4.14
N THR A 112 -1.86 -14.87 -3.27
CA THR A 112 -0.71 -13.93 -3.22
C THR A 112 0.00 -13.90 -1.85
N VAL A 113 -0.39 -14.77 -0.92
CA VAL A 113 0.28 -14.85 0.40
C VAL A 113 1.75 -15.25 0.25
N ASN A 114 2.06 -16.13 -0.69
CA ASN A 114 3.44 -16.51 -0.99
C ASN A 114 4.24 -15.32 -1.57
N ASP A 115 3.65 -14.56 -2.50
CA ASP A 115 4.25 -13.33 -3.03
C ASP A 115 4.54 -12.32 -1.91
N PHE A 116 3.61 -12.17 -0.95
CA PHE A 116 3.77 -11.30 0.21
C PHE A 116 4.94 -11.73 1.09
N TRP A 117 5.04 -13.01 1.47
CA TRP A 117 6.18 -13.49 2.25
C TRP A 117 7.50 -13.44 1.48
N ARG A 118 7.48 -13.70 0.17
CA ARG A 118 8.65 -13.55 -0.71
C ARG A 118 9.14 -12.10 -0.72
N MET A 119 8.24 -11.12 -0.74
CA MET A 119 8.57 -9.70 -0.59
C MET A 119 9.22 -9.42 0.77
N LEU A 120 8.60 -9.85 1.88
CA LEU A 120 9.13 -9.59 3.22
C LEU A 120 10.54 -10.17 3.39
N TRP A 121 10.76 -11.39 2.89
CA TRP A 121 12.05 -12.05 2.94
C TRP A 121 13.11 -11.34 2.08
N ALA A 122 12.80 -11.09 0.80
CA ALA A 122 13.73 -10.48 -0.15
C ALA A 122 14.21 -9.09 0.29
N TYR A 123 13.30 -8.28 0.84
CA TYR A 123 13.60 -6.93 1.31
C TYR A 123 13.95 -6.87 2.80
N LYS A 124 14.20 -8.03 3.44
CA LYS A 124 14.62 -8.15 4.84
C LYS A 124 13.73 -7.38 5.82
N VAL A 125 12.43 -7.33 5.54
CA VAL A 125 11.45 -6.61 6.36
C VAL A 125 11.40 -7.22 7.77
N LYS A 126 11.43 -6.36 8.78
CA LYS A 126 11.41 -6.74 10.20
C LYS A 126 10.10 -6.42 10.90
N VAL A 127 9.35 -5.47 10.37
CA VAL A 127 8.11 -4.98 10.98
C VAL A 127 7.03 -4.97 9.92
N VAL A 128 5.90 -5.58 10.23
CA VAL A 128 4.67 -5.53 9.44
C VAL A 128 3.61 -4.83 10.27
N VAL A 129 3.01 -3.78 9.72
CA VAL A 129 1.91 -3.05 10.36
C VAL A 129 0.65 -3.30 9.56
N MET A 130 -0.30 -4.05 10.14
CA MET A 130 -1.60 -4.34 9.54
C MET A 130 -2.67 -3.40 10.09
N LEU A 131 -3.26 -2.59 9.21
CA LEU A 131 -4.24 -1.54 9.57
C LEU A 131 -5.69 -1.92 9.25
N CYS A 132 -5.98 -3.20 9.04
CA CYS A 132 -7.32 -3.72 8.80
C CYS A 132 -7.54 -5.04 9.54
N ARG A 133 -8.80 -5.44 9.73
CA ARG A 133 -9.13 -6.80 10.16
C ARG A 133 -9.12 -7.75 8.96
N GLU A 134 -9.15 -9.05 9.20
CA GLU A 134 -9.36 -10.02 8.13
C GLU A 134 -10.71 -9.87 7.45
N ASP A 135 -11.76 -9.63 8.25
CA ASP A 135 -13.13 -9.36 7.82
C ASP A 135 -13.62 -8.05 8.43
N GLU A 136 -14.27 -7.24 7.61
CA GLU A 136 -14.95 -6.02 8.03
C GLU A 136 -16.33 -5.98 7.38
N ASN A 137 -17.39 -5.95 8.20
CA ASN A 137 -18.78 -5.92 7.77
C ASN A 137 -19.13 -7.08 6.81
N GLY A 138 -18.66 -8.29 7.11
CA GLY A 138 -18.92 -9.50 6.33
C GLY A 138 -18.16 -9.56 5.00
N LYS A 139 -17.12 -8.73 4.85
CA LYS A 139 -16.28 -8.68 3.65
C LYS A 139 -14.83 -8.96 4.02
N LYS A 140 -14.25 -9.99 3.39
CA LYS A 140 -12.82 -10.30 3.50
C LYS A 140 -11.95 -9.14 2.98
N LYS A 141 -11.16 -8.53 3.87
CA LYS A 141 -10.22 -7.44 3.56
C LYS A 141 -8.78 -7.90 3.43
N CYS A 142 -8.41 -8.95 4.13
CA CYS A 142 -7.04 -9.45 4.18
C CYS A 142 -7.04 -10.95 4.43
N GLN A 143 -6.26 -11.72 3.67
CA GLN A 143 -6.02 -13.13 3.98
C GLN A 143 -5.12 -13.25 5.21
N ARG A 144 -5.39 -14.19 6.11
CA ARG A 144 -4.47 -14.51 7.21
C ARG A 144 -3.14 -14.99 6.64
N TYR A 145 -2.06 -14.33 7.02
CA TYR A 145 -0.69 -14.66 6.61
C TYR A 145 0.24 -14.95 7.80
N TRP A 146 -0.28 -14.94 9.02
CA TRP A 146 0.46 -15.17 10.27
C TRP A 146 -0.11 -16.37 11.02
N CYS A 147 0.65 -16.90 11.98
CA CYS A 147 0.23 -17.99 12.86
C CYS A 147 -0.72 -17.49 13.96
N GLU A 148 -1.78 -18.23 14.26
CA GLU A 148 -2.75 -17.91 15.33
C GLU A 148 -2.24 -18.32 16.71
N SER A 149 -1.40 -19.36 16.79
CA SER A 149 -0.81 -19.84 18.03
C SER A 149 0.65 -20.23 17.83
N ASP A 150 1.38 -20.38 18.94
CA ASP A 150 2.81 -20.68 18.95
C ASP A 150 3.12 -22.12 18.49
N GLU A 151 2.13 -23.00 18.53
CA GLU A 151 2.21 -24.36 18.01
C GLU A 151 1.99 -24.44 16.50
N GLU A 152 1.36 -23.43 15.89
CA GLU A 152 1.09 -23.38 14.46
C GLU A 152 2.38 -23.06 13.69
N LYS A 153 2.60 -23.80 12.61
CA LYS A 153 3.66 -23.52 11.63
C LYS A 153 3.04 -23.50 10.25
N LEU A 154 3.20 -22.38 9.55
CA LEU A 154 2.69 -22.21 8.20
C LEU A 154 3.85 -22.18 7.21
N ASN A 155 3.66 -22.80 6.05
CA ASN A 155 4.63 -22.75 4.94
C ASN A 155 4.03 -21.96 3.79
N PHE A 156 4.69 -20.86 3.43
CA PHE A 156 4.35 -20.01 2.31
C PHE A 156 5.49 -20.00 1.29
N GLY A 157 5.42 -20.90 0.30
CA GLY A 157 6.40 -20.96 -0.78
C GLY A 157 7.83 -21.23 -0.29
N GLY A 158 7.99 -22.13 0.68
CA GLY A 158 9.29 -22.47 1.28
C GLY A 158 9.66 -21.60 2.49
N ILE A 159 8.91 -20.53 2.77
CA ILE A 159 9.10 -19.70 3.96
C ILE A 159 8.25 -20.26 5.09
N ILE A 160 8.92 -20.70 6.17
CA ILE A 160 8.25 -21.19 7.38
C ILE A 160 8.01 -20.02 8.32
N VAL A 161 6.74 -19.79 8.64
CA VAL A 161 6.28 -18.78 9.59
C VAL A 161 5.88 -19.47 10.89
N ARG A 162 6.32 -18.90 12.01
CA ARG A 162 6.03 -19.32 13.38
C ARG A 162 6.20 -18.11 14.30
N THR A 163 5.51 -18.12 15.43
CA THR A 163 5.73 -17.17 16.53
C THR A 163 6.98 -17.51 17.34
#